data_AF-A0A6G3MJ85-F1
#
_entry.id   AF-A0A6G3MJ85-F1
#
_cell.length_a   1.000
_cell.length_b   1.000
_cell.length_c   1.000
_cell.angle_alpha   90.00
_cell.angle_beta   90.00
_cell.angle_gamma   90.00
#
_symmetry.space_group_name_H-M   'P 1'
#
loop_
_entity.id
_entity.type
_entity.pdbx_description
1 polymer ?
#
loop_
_entity_poly.entity_id
_entity_poly.type
_entity_poly.pdbx_seq_one_letter_code
_entity_poly.pdbx_strand_id
1 'polypeptide(L)'
;IKMIQAHLDCQIILLFILNICFICVDLNFYNVSIIVLMKLFFIGIYFYYYISYALDRENTINSCVMIQPVLYSYSLDGPPQPVLLDSSSIKPDVVLFLDTYFHVLIYLGETISSWKKQGYHNDPNYASFAQFLESPIFEAQEIIHDRMPVPRYIYTEHGASQARFLAAKVNPSQTYNNLIEWQGGNNGGVAVLTDDISLQAFIDHLKKLVVTQT
;
A
#
# COMPACT_ATOMS: atom_id res chain seq x y z
N ILE A 1 16.32 -9.60 18.39
CA ILE A 1 14.98 -9.50 17.77
C ILE A 1 13.92 -9.14 18.83
N LYS A 2 13.57 -10.01 19.79
CA LYS A 2 12.59 -9.68 20.85
C LYS A 2 12.94 -8.43 21.70
N MET A 3 14.22 -8.20 22.02
CA MET A 3 14.64 -6.97 22.74
C MET A 3 14.52 -5.68 21.92
N ILE A 4 14.76 -5.75 20.61
CA ILE A 4 14.66 -4.57 19.73
C ILE A 4 13.19 -4.21 19.54
N GLN A 5 12.33 -5.22 19.37
CA GLN A 5 10.89 -5.04 19.33
C GLN A 5 10.37 -4.42 20.63
N ALA A 6 10.75 -4.97 21.79
CA ALA A 6 10.35 -4.40 23.08
C ALA A 6 10.87 -2.97 23.28
N HIS A 7 12.05 -2.64 22.75
CA HIS A 7 12.58 -1.28 22.85
C HIS A 7 11.81 -0.28 21.97
N LEU A 8 11.45 -0.68 20.75
CA LEU A 8 10.61 0.09 19.84
C LEU A 8 9.19 0.26 20.40
N ASP A 9 8.59 -0.81 20.92
CA ASP A 9 7.27 -0.79 21.55
C ASP A 9 7.23 0.15 22.76
N CYS A 10 8.29 0.17 23.59
CA CYS A 10 8.42 1.12 24.69
C CYS A 10 8.61 2.58 24.22
N GLN A 11 9.36 2.81 23.14
CA GLN A 11 9.50 4.15 22.55
C GLN A 11 8.19 4.66 21.95
N ILE A 12 7.35 3.76 21.39
CA ILE A 12 6.01 4.06 20.89
C ILE A 12 5.11 4.54 22.03
N ILE A 13 5.09 3.85 23.18
CA ILE A 13 4.30 4.27 24.36
C ILE A 13 4.74 5.68 24.83
N LEU A 14 6.05 5.95 24.80
CA LEU A 14 6.59 7.25 25.22
C LEU A 14 6.22 8.38 24.24
N LEU A 15 6.25 8.11 22.93
CA LEU A 15 5.84 9.06 21.89
C LEU A 15 4.33 9.30 21.90
N PHE A 16 3.54 8.29 22.25
CA PHE A 16 2.09 8.38 22.40
C PHE A 16 1.68 9.37 23.51
N ILE A 17 2.52 9.54 24.55
CA ILE A 17 2.30 10.48 25.65
C ILE A 17 2.68 11.93 25.28
N LEU A 18 3.57 12.13 24.29
CA LEU A 18 4.21 13.43 24.02
C LEU A 18 3.57 14.28 22.90
N ASN A 19 2.46 13.84 22.30
CA ASN A 19 1.53 14.68 21.51
C ASN A 19 2.18 15.57 20.41
N ILE A 20 3.08 15.00 19.60
CA ILE A 20 3.65 15.66 18.42
C ILE A 20 3.20 14.90 17.15
N CYS A 21 2.38 15.56 16.32
CA CYS A 21 1.97 15.18 14.95
C CYS A 21 1.48 13.73 14.75
N PHE A 22 0.41 13.35 15.45
CA PHE A 22 0.00 11.97 15.70
C PHE A 22 -0.51 11.13 14.50
N ILE A 23 -1.21 11.73 13.52
CA ILE A 23 -1.93 10.95 12.49
C ILE A 23 -0.97 10.32 11.47
N CYS A 24 0.08 11.03 11.07
CA CYS A 24 1.11 10.46 10.18
C CYS A 24 2.01 9.48 10.94
N VAL A 25 2.19 9.67 12.25
CA VAL A 25 3.07 8.85 13.08
C VAL A 25 2.47 7.45 13.27
N ASP A 26 1.21 7.31 13.67
CA ASP A 26 0.59 5.99 13.91
C ASP A 26 0.55 5.10 12.64
N LEU A 27 0.28 5.70 11.47
CA LEU A 27 0.28 4.99 10.19
C LEU A 27 1.70 4.62 9.74
N ASN A 28 2.67 5.52 9.93
CA ASN A 28 4.08 5.21 9.69
C ASN A 28 4.54 4.09 10.63
N PHE A 29 4.14 4.07 11.90
CA PHE A 29 4.56 3.05 12.86
C PHE A 29 3.95 1.68 12.59
N TYR A 30 2.66 1.56 12.21
CA TYR A 30 2.09 0.28 11.77
C TYR A 30 2.85 -0.28 10.55
N ASN A 31 3.18 0.58 9.59
CA ASN A 31 3.98 0.20 8.43
C ASN A 31 5.45 -0.13 8.81
N VAL A 32 6.06 0.61 9.74
CA VAL A 32 7.39 0.31 10.30
C VAL A 32 7.38 -1.02 11.06
N SER A 33 6.36 -1.31 11.86
CA SER A 33 6.21 -2.60 12.54
C SER A 33 6.09 -3.74 11.52
N ILE A 34 5.41 -3.56 10.39
CA ILE A 34 5.41 -4.58 9.32
C ILE A 34 6.78 -4.71 8.63
N ILE A 35 7.49 -3.60 8.43
CA ILE A 35 8.84 -3.56 7.83
C ILE A 35 9.90 -4.16 8.77
N VAL A 36 9.81 -3.90 10.07
CA VAL A 36 10.79 -4.30 11.11
C VAL A 36 10.46 -5.66 11.72
N LEU A 37 9.18 -6.02 11.86
CA LEU A 37 8.73 -7.24 12.57
C LEU A 37 8.40 -8.43 11.65
N MET A 38 7.97 -8.23 10.40
CA MET A 38 7.27 -9.32 9.66
C MET A 38 7.80 -9.75 8.29
N LYS A 39 9.00 -9.34 7.86
CA LYS A 39 9.63 -9.91 6.64
C LYS A 39 11.06 -10.43 6.79
N LEU A 40 11.56 -10.54 8.02
CA LEU A 40 12.85 -11.21 8.29
C LEU A 40 12.80 -12.74 8.10
N PHE A 41 11.61 -13.36 8.03
CA PHE A 41 11.50 -14.82 7.96
C PHE A 41 11.38 -15.40 6.54
N PHE A 42 11.06 -14.57 5.53
CA PHE A 42 10.82 -15.05 4.16
C PHE A 42 11.64 -14.36 3.07
N ILE A 43 12.28 -13.24 3.36
CA ILE A 43 13.00 -12.44 2.37
C ILE A 43 14.45 -12.33 2.84
N GLY A 44 15.34 -13.04 2.14
CA GLY A 44 16.71 -13.33 2.61
C GLY A 44 17.56 -12.13 3.02
N ILE A 45 18.61 -12.42 3.79
CA ILE A 45 19.55 -11.45 4.41
C ILE A 45 20.02 -10.34 3.45
N TYR A 46 20.21 -10.66 2.17
CA TYR A 46 20.66 -9.70 1.15
C TYR A 46 19.65 -8.58 0.86
N PHE A 47 18.35 -8.88 0.89
CA PHE A 47 17.33 -7.87 0.63
C PHE A 47 17.18 -6.90 1.81
N TYR A 48 17.34 -7.40 3.03
CA TYR A 48 17.40 -6.55 4.22
C TYR A 48 18.57 -5.57 4.14
N TYR A 49 19.77 -6.06 3.83
CA TYR A 49 20.95 -5.22 3.66
C TYR A 49 20.75 -4.16 2.56
N TYR A 50 20.12 -4.55 1.45
CA TYR A 50 19.81 -3.65 0.35
C TYR A 50 18.84 -2.52 0.75
N ILE A 51 17.78 -2.83 1.50
CA ILE A 51 16.84 -1.81 2.00
C ILE A 51 17.54 -0.87 2.98
N SER A 52 18.27 -1.40 3.95
CA SER A 52 18.99 -0.58 4.94
C SER A 52 20.01 0.33 4.26
N TYR A 53 20.75 -0.19 3.28
CA TYR A 53 21.71 0.59 2.50
C TYR A 53 21.03 1.75 1.73
N ALA A 54 19.88 1.49 1.11
CA ALA A 54 19.13 2.54 0.40
C ALA A 54 18.59 3.61 1.36
N LEU A 55 18.04 3.21 2.51
CA LEU A 55 17.52 4.13 3.53
C LEU A 55 18.58 5.10 4.07
N ASP A 56 19.82 4.63 4.26
CA ASP A 56 20.92 5.45 4.80
C ASP A 56 21.49 6.46 3.78
N ARG A 57 21.20 6.26 2.48
CA ARG A 57 21.76 7.04 1.37
C ARG A 57 20.77 8.03 0.77
N GLU A 58 19.48 7.78 0.94
CA GLU A 58 18.40 8.53 0.30
C GLU A 58 17.94 9.76 1.09
N ASN A 59 17.27 10.65 0.38
CA ASN A 59 16.72 11.87 0.96
C ASN A 59 15.44 11.59 1.77
N THR A 60 15.06 12.49 2.66
CA THR A 60 13.92 12.29 3.59
C THR A 60 12.63 11.91 2.88
N ILE A 61 12.35 12.51 1.71
CA ILE A 61 11.15 12.20 0.92
C ILE A 61 11.15 10.74 0.45
N ASN A 62 12.25 10.28 -0.13
CA ASN A 62 12.40 8.92 -0.62
C ASN A 62 12.37 7.90 0.54
N SER A 63 12.98 8.23 1.68
CA SER A 63 12.91 7.41 2.88
C SER A 63 11.49 7.33 3.44
N CYS A 64 10.70 8.42 3.39
CA CYS A 64 9.29 8.39 3.74
C CYS A 64 8.49 7.45 2.82
N VAL A 65 8.73 7.46 1.51
CA VAL A 65 8.07 6.55 0.55
C VAL A 65 8.47 5.08 0.79
N MET A 66 9.72 4.82 1.20
CA MET A 66 10.15 3.47 1.58
C MET A 66 9.41 2.95 2.82
N ILE A 67 9.17 3.82 3.81
CA ILE A 67 8.52 3.47 5.07
C ILE A 67 7.00 3.36 4.88
N GLN A 68 6.39 4.36 4.26
CA GLN A 68 4.97 4.43 3.97
C GLN A 68 4.78 4.58 2.46
N PRO A 69 4.49 3.47 1.76
CA PRO A 69 4.16 3.51 0.36
C PRO A 69 2.98 4.43 0.07
N VAL A 70 3.04 5.12 -1.06
CA VAL A 70 1.97 5.99 -1.52
C VAL A 70 1.11 5.27 -2.55
N LEU A 71 -0.20 5.47 -2.47
CA LEU A 71 -1.17 4.91 -3.39
C LEU A 71 -1.98 6.05 -4.01
N TYR A 72 -1.97 6.15 -5.33
CA TYR A 72 -2.81 7.08 -6.07
C TYR A 72 -3.93 6.32 -6.78
N SER A 73 -5.11 6.94 -6.82
CA SER A 73 -6.26 6.46 -7.56
C SER A 73 -6.54 7.37 -8.74
N TYR A 74 -6.59 6.76 -9.91
CA TYR A 74 -6.93 7.35 -11.19
C TYR A 74 -8.37 6.93 -11.52
N SER A 75 -9.27 7.90 -11.59
CA SER A 75 -10.65 7.72 -12.08
C SER A 75 -10.82 8.49 -13.39
N LEU A 76 -11.79 8.09 -14.21
CA LEU A 76 -12.16 8.84 -15.41
C LEU A 76 -12.81 10.19 -15.09
N ASP A 77 -13.42 10.31 -13.91
CA ASP A 77 -14.24 11.47 -13.53
C ASP A 77 -13.44 12.63 -12.93
N GLY A 78 -12.13 12.46 -12.72
CA GLY A 78 -11.35 13.49 -12.04
C GLY A 78 -9.84 13.29 -12.06
N PRO A 79 -9.08 14.28 -11.56
CA PRO A 79 -7.64 14.21 -11.49
C PRO A 79 -7.16 13.15 -10.48
N PRO A 80 -5.93 12.63 -10.62
CA PRO A 80 -5.39 11.62 -9.72
C PRO A 80 -5.43 12.08 -8.26
N GLN A 81 -5.93 11.22 -7.36
CA GLN A 81 -6.06 11.53 -5.93
C GLN A 81 -5.25 10.56 -5.08
N PRO A 82 -4.54 11.03 -4.03
CA PRO A 82 -3.93 10.14 -3.06
C PRO A 82 -5.03 9.42 -2.26
N VAL A 83 -4.89 8.11 -2.11
CA VAL A 83 -5.82 7.25 -1.37
C VAL A 83 -5.11 6.47 -0.28
N LEU A 84 -5.87 6.01 0.72
CA LEU A 84 -5.31 5.20 1.79
C LEU A 84 -4.88 3.83 1.25
N LEU A 85 -3.78 3.30 1.80
CA LEU A 85 -3.23 1.98 1.48
C LEU A 85 -4.07 0.88 2.15
N ASP A 86 -5.33 0.77 1.74
CA ASP A 86 -6.34 -0.08 2.35
C ASP A 86 -7.08 -0.90 1.28
N SER A 87 -7.60 -2.07 1.65
CA SER A 87 -8.32 -2.94 0.73
C SER A 87 -9.58 -2.28 0.15
N SER A 88 -10.19 -1.34 0.88
CA SER A 88 -11.35 -0.56 0.40
C SER A 88 -11.04 0.39 -0.77
N SER A 89 -9.77 0.75 -0.97
CA SER A 89 -9.32 1.56 -2.10
C SER A 89 -9.24 0.76 -3.41
N ILE A 90 -9.26 -0.57 -3.35
CA ILE A 90 -9.24 -1.44 -4.53
C ILE A 90 -10.66 -1.54 -5.10
N LYS A 91 -10.98 -0.65 -6.04
CA LYS A 91 -12.27 -0.58 -6.72
C LYS A 91 -12.18 -1.07 -8.17
N PRO A 92 -13.29 -1.54 -8.78
CA PRO A 92 -13.26 -2.09 -10.14
C PRO A 92 -13.15 -1.02 -11.24
N ASP A 93 -13.53 0.22 -10.95
CA ASP A 93 -13.66 1.36 -11.88
C ASP A 93 -12.44 2.30 -11.90
N VAL A 94 -11.40 2.00 -11.12
CA VAL A 94 -10.21 2.85 -10.98
C VAL A 94 -8.94 2.15 -11.44
N VAL A 95 -7.92 2.94 -11.76
CA VAL A 95 -6.53 2.48 -11.88
C VAL A 95 -5.76 2.94 -10.66
N LEU A 96 -5.04 2.01 -10.03
CA LEU A 96 -4.23 2.31 -8.87
C LEU A 96 -2.75 2.37 -9.25
N PHE A 97 -2.07 3.39 -8.75
CA PHE A 97 -0.62 3.56 -8.86
C PHE A 97 0.00 3.45 -7.47
N LEU A 98 0.73 2.37 -7.23
CA LEU A 98 1.42 2.11 -5.97
C LEU A 98 2.90 2.36 -6.16
N ASP A 99 3.45 3.19 -5.29
CA ASP A 99 4.88 3.42 -5.19
C ASP A 99 5.40 3.03 -3.81
N THR A 100 6.26 2.00 -3.80
CA THR A 100 6.93 1.50 -2.58
C THR A 100 8.43 1.79 -2.58
N TYR A 101 8.89 2.78 -3.34
CA TYR A 101 10.30 3.06 -3.65
C TYR A 101 10.98 2.00 -4.50
N PHE A 102 11.00 0.73 -4.05
CA PHE A 102 11.62 -0.40 -4.74
C PHE A 102 10.74 -1.05 -5.82
N HIS A 103 9.44 -0.78 -5.77
CA HIS A 103 8.46 -1.26 -6.75
C HIS A 103 7.58 -0.09 -7.17
N VAL A 104 7.38 0.04 -8.47
CA VAL A 104 6.37 0.91 -9.07
C VAL A 104 5.34 0.00 -9.71
N LEU A 105 4.12 0.01 -9.19
CA LEU A 105 3.07 -0.92 -9.56
C LEU A 105 1.85 -0.18 -10.08
N ILE A 106 1.39 -0.55 -11.27
CA ILE A 106 0.12 -0.11 -11.85
C ILE A 106 -0.86 -1.27 -11.79
N TYR A 107 -2.02 -1.06 -11.18
CA TYR A 107 -3.10 -2.04 -11.06
C TYR A 107 -4.35 -1.52 -11.77
N LEU A 108 -4.86 -2.30 -12.72
CA LEU A 108 -6.15 -2.04 -13.36
C LEU A 108 -7.28 -2.72 -12.60
N GLY A 109 -8.30 -1.95 -12.20
CA GLY A 109 -9.56 -2.49 -11.70
C GLY A 109 -10.26 -3.39 -12.72
N GLU A 110 -11.19 -4.21 -12.25
CA GLU A 110 -11.89 -5.22 -13.05
C GLU A 110 -12.59 -4.62 -14.29
N THR A 111 -13.35 -3.54 -14.11
CA THR A 111 -14.07 -2.87 -15.21
C THR A 111 -13.09 -2.27 -16.22
N ILE A 112 -12.04 -1.59 -15.74
CA ILE A 112 -11.02 -1.00 -16.60
C ILE A 112 -10.24 -2.06 -17.39
N SER A 113 -9.87 -3.17 -16.74
CA SER A 113 -9.24 -4.33 -17.40
C SER A 113 -10.14 -4.90 -18.49
N SER A 114 -11.44 -5.05 -18.20
CA SER A 114 -12.42 -5.53 -19.18
C SER A 114 -12.51 -4.59 -20.40
N TRP A 115 -12.60 -3.27 -20.18
CA TRP A 115 -12.62 -2.29 -21.26
C TRP A 115 -11.34 -2.27 -22.09
N LYS A 116 -10.18 -2.42 -21.43
CA LYS A 116 -8.90 -2.55 -22.13
C LYS A 116 -8.89 -3.80 -23.02
N LYS A 117 -9.35 -4.95 -22.52
CA LYS A 117 -9.44 -6.22 -23.26
C LYS A 117 -10.42 -6.16 -24.43
N GLN A 118 -11.52 -5.40 -24.29
CA GLN A 118 -12.48 -5.14 -25.37
C GLN A 118 -11.93 -4.19 -26.46
N GLY A 119 -10.79 -3.56 -26.23
CA GLY A 119 -10.11 -2.75 -27.25
C GLY A 119 -10.61 -1.32 -27.37
N TYR A 120 -11.38 -0.79 -26.40
CA TYR A 120 -11.88 0.60 -26.45
C TYR A 120 -10.76 1.64 -26.55
N HIS A 121 -9.58 1.36 -26.02
CA HIS A 121 -8.40 2.23 -26.13
C HIS A 121 -7.89 2.41 -27.57
N ASN A 122 -8.26 1.54 -28.51
CA ASN A 122 -7.88 1.65 -29.92
C ASN A 122 -8.91 2.41 -30.76
N ASP A 123 -10.12 2.61 -30.23
CA ASP A 123 -11.18 3.31 -30.93
C ASP A 123 -10.97 4.83 -30.76
N PRO A 124 -10.85 5.61 -31.85
CA PRO A 124 -10.70 7.06 -31.78
C PRO A 124 -11.84 7.77 -31.05
N ASN A 125 -13.04 7.16 -30.96
CA ASN A 125 -14.16 7.70 -30.20
C ASN A 125 -13.87 7.75 -28.68
N TYR A 126 -12.97 6.91 -28.19
CA TYR A 126 -12.58 6.81 -26.79
C TYR A 126 -11.11 7.23 -26.56
N ALA A 127 -10.63 8.23 -27.31
CA ALA A 127 -9.29 8.77 -27.15
C ALA A 127 -8.97 9.22 -25.71
N SER A 128 -9.96 9.71 -24.97
CA SER A 128 -9.83 10.05 -23.54
C SER A 128 -9.47 8.84 -22.68
N PHE A 129 -9.98 7.65 -23.00
CA PHE A 129 -9.65 6.42 -22.28
C PHE A 129 -8.21 5.96 -22.57
N ALA A 130 -7.73 6.14 -23.80
CA ALA A 130 -6.33 5.87 -24.14
C ALA A 130 -5.38 6.76 -23.34
N GLN A 131 -5.65 8.08 -23.31
CA GLN A 131 -4.87 9.04 -22.53
C GLN A 131 -4.91 8.72 -21.01
N PHE A 132 -6.08 8.31 -20.51
CA PHE A 132 -6.25 7.87 -19.12
C PHE A 132 -5.34 6.68 -18.77
N LEU A 133 -5.21 5.69 -19.66
CA LEU A 133 -4.32 4.55 -19.45
C LEU A 133 -2.83 4.89 -19.57
N GLU A 134 -2.48 5.90 -20.37
CA GLU A 134 -1.10 6.38 -20.55
C GLU A 134 -0.60 7.21 -19.37
N SER A 135 -1.47 8.01 -18.73
CA SER A 135 -1.10 8.89 -17.62
C SER A 135 -0.30 8.20 -16.51
N PRO A 136 -0.73 7.08 -15.90
CA PRO A 136 0.05 6.41 -14.85
C PRO A 136 1.33 5.75 -15.39
N ILE A 137 1.39 5.42 -16.69
CA ILE A 137 2.59 4.86 -17.32
C ILE A 137 3.66 5.95 -17.45
N PHE A 138 3.27 7.15 -17.84
CA PHE A 138 4.17 8.30 -17.92
C PHE A 138 4.78 8.61 -16.55
N GLU A 139 3.95 8.71 -15.50
CA GLU A 139 4.43 8.94 -14.13
C GLU A 139 5.37 7.80 -13.66
N ALA A 140 5.06 6.54 -13.98
CA ALA A 140 5.94 5.42 -13.67
C ALA A 140 7.32 5.59 -14.32
N GLN A 141 7.37 6.01 -15.59
CA GLN A 141 8.62 6.15 -16.33
C GLN A 141 9.50 7.26 -15.75
N GLU A 142 8.91 8.39 -15.36
CA GLU A 142 9.66 9.48 -14.70
C GLU A 142 10.30 8.99 -13.40
N ILE A 143 9.54 8.27 -12.57
CA ILE A 143 10.06 7.71 -11.30
C ILE A 143 11.16 6.67 -11.55
N ILE A 144 10.97 5.79 -12.54
CA ILE A 144 11.95 4.74 -12.87
C ILE A 144 13.26 5.34 -13.36
N HIS A 145 13.20 6.45 -14.09
CA HIS A 145 14.38 7.12 -14.64
C HIS A 145 15.18 7.88 -13.56
N ASP A 146 14.49 8.50 -12.59
CA ASP A 146 15.13 9.34 -11.57
C ASP A 146 15.75 8.52 -10.41
N ARG A 147 15.16 7.36 -10.08
CA ARG A 147 15.53 6.62 -8.85
C ARG A 147 16.69 5.66 -9.00
N MET A 148 17.51 5.65 -7.95
CA MET A 148 18.57 4.69 -7.74
C MET A 148 18.44 4.06 -6.35
N PRO A 149 18.38 2.73 -6.23
CA PRO A 149 18.40 1.73 -7.30
C PRO A 149 17.10 1.68 -8.10
N VAL A 150 17.20 1.27 -9.37
CA VAL A 150 16.07 1.24 -10.31
C VAL A 150 14.93 0.38 -9.75
N PRO A 151 13.72 0.93 -9.58
CA PRO A 151 12.59 0.19 -9.06
C PRO A 151 12.13 -0.90 -10.03
N ARG A 152 11.59 -1.98 -9.49
CA ARG A 152 10.92 -3.00 -10.29
C ARG A 152 9.55 -2.48 -10.74
N TYR A 153 9.38 -2.34 -12.04
CA TYR A 153 8.09 -2.01 -12.64
C TYR A 153 7.17 -3.23 -12.71
N ILE A 154 5.93 -3.08 -12.26
CA ILE A 154 4.91 -4.13 -12.27
C ILE A 154 3.64 -3.55 -12.89
N TYR A 155 3.21 -4.10 -14.02
CA TYR A 155 1.92 -3.79 -14.62
C TYR A 155 0.98 -4.98 -14.44
N THR A 156 -0.14 -4.76 -13.77
CA THR A 156 -1.06 -5.86 -13.41
C THR A 156 -2.52 -5.41 -13.43
N GLU A 157 -3.42 -6.38 -13.29
CA GLU A 157 -4.87 -6.19 -13.37
C GLU A 157 -5.57 -7.09 -12.34
N HIS A 158 -6.85 -6.83 -12.13
CA HIS A 158 -7.69 -7.68 -11.30
C HIS A 158 -7.60 -9.16 -11.72
N GLY A 159 -7.40 -10.05 -10.74
CA GLY A 159 -7.27 -11.50 -10.96
C GLY A 159 -5.91 -11.98 -11.47
N ALA A 160 -4.99 -11.09 -11.85
CA ALA A 160 -3.65 -11.48 -12.30
C ALA A 160 -2.74 -11.87 -11.13
N SER A 161 -1.80 -12.79 -11.36
CA SER A 161 -0.90 -13.30 -10.31
C SER A 161 -0.01 -12.24 -9.68
N GLN A 162 0.31 -11.17 -10.41
CA GLN A 162 1.14 -10.06 -9.93
C GLN A 162 0.37 -9.07 -9.04
N ALA A 163 -0.97 -9.12 -9.01
CA ALA A 163 -1.79 -8.30 -8.11
C ALA A 163 -1.50 -8.58 -6.62
N ARG A 164 -0.91 -9.74 -6.31
CA ARG A 164 -0.44 -10.10 -4.96
C ARG A 164 0.53 -9.08 -4.37
N PHE A 165 1.31 -8.38 -5.20
CA PHE A 165 2.26 -7.37 -4.73
C PHE A 165 1.55 -6.16 -4.12
N LEU A 166 0.39 -5.78 -4.67
CA LEU A 166 -0.50 -4.76 -4.09
C LEU A 166 -1.22 -5.32 -2.85
N ALA A 167 -1.82 -6.51 -2.97
CA ALA A 167 -2.58 -7.14 -1.88
C ALA A 167 -1.72 -7.37 -0.61
N ALA A 168 -0.43 -7.66 -0.76
CA ALA A 168 0.51 -7.86 0.35
C ALA A 168 1.01 -6.55 1.00
N LYS A 169 0.57 -5.39 0.51
CA LYS A 169 0.93 -4.06 1.02
C LYS A 169 -0.26 -3.29 1.56
N VAL A 170 -1.46 -3.58 1.08
CA VAL A 170 -2.69 -2.95 1.61
C VAL A 170 -3.04 -3.48 2.99
N ASN A 171 -3.57 -2.58 3.82
CA ASN A 171 -4.20 -2.96 5.08
C ASN A 171 -5.45 -3.83 4.80
N PRO A 172 -5.58 -5.00 5.45
CA PRO A 172 -6.73 -5.88 5.28
C PRO A 172 -7.89 -5.41 6.17
N SER A 173 -8.48 -4.24 5.89
CA SER A 173 -9.71 -3.81 6.58
C SER A 173 -10.89 -4.74 6.27
N GLN A 174 -10.90 -5.32 5.08
CA GLN A 174 -11.89 -6.29 4.62
C GLN A 174 -11.24 -7.68 4.49
N THR A 175 -11.36 -8.50 5.54
CA THR A 175 -10.92 -9.91 5.56
C THR A 175 -12.09 -10.86 5.41
N TYR A 176 -11.79 -12.11 5.03
CA TYR A 176 -12.77 -13.20 5.01
C TYR A 176 -13.41 -13.45 6.39
N ASN A 177 -12.72 -13.13 7.49
CA ASN A 177 -13.25 -13.23 8.85
C ASN A 177 -14.35 -12.20 9.13
N ASN A 178 -14.21 -10.97 8.62
CA ASN A 178 -15.25 -9.93 8.72
C ASN A 178 -16.36 -10.11 7.66
N LEU A 179 -16.12 -10.91 6.62
CA LEU A 179 -17.09 -11.18 5.55
C LEU A 179 -18.26 -12.05 6.03
N ILE A 180 -18.08 -12.88 7.08
CA ILE A 180 -19.14 -13.74 7.62
C ILE A 180 -20.22 -12.93 8.36
N GLU A 181 -19.91 -11.77 8.95
CA GLU A 181 -20.92 -10.84 9.50
C GLU A 181 -21.61 -9.98 8.43
N TRP A 182 -21.09 -9.96 7.20
CA TRP A 182 -21.52 -9.07 6.11
C TRP A 182 -22.12 -9.81 4.91
N GLN A 183 -22.63 -11.03 5.11
CA GLN A 183 -23.32 -11.85 4.10
C GLN A 183 -24.73 -11.30 3.72
N GLY A 184 -24.86 -9.98 3.59
CA GLY A 184 -26.08 -9.29 3.18
C GLY A 184 -25.85 -7.92 2.53
N GLY A 185 -24.60 -7.54 2.20
CA GLY A 185 -24.29 -6.19 1.73
C GLY A 185 -23.37 -6.16 0.52
N ASN A 186 -23.95 -5.78 -0.61
CA ASN A 186 -23.30 -5.44 -1.88
C ASN A 186 -22.27 -4.30 -1.71
N ASN A 187 -21.04 -4.59 -1.28
CA ASN A 187 -19.94 -3.61 -1.23
C ASN A 187 -18.69 -4.20 -1.90
N GLY A 188 -18.41 -3.72 -3.11
CA GLY A 188 -17.40 -4.23 -4.04
C GLY A 188 -15.95 -3.88 -3.69
N GLY A 189 -15.46 -4.34 -2.54
CA GLY A 189 -14.04 -4.33 -2.20
C GLY A 189 -13.39 -5.70 -2.35
N VAL A 190 -12.08 -5.74 -2.62
CA VAL A 190 -11.34 -7.00 -2.73
C VAL A 190 -11.01 -7.51 -1.32
N ALA A 191 -11.62 -8.65 -0.96
CA ALA A 191 -11.30 -9.33 0.31
C ALA A 191 -9.85 -9.83 0.29
N VAL A 192 -9.04 -9.35 1.23
CA VAL A 192 -7.65 -9.80 1.38
C VAL A 192 -7.65 -11.08 2.22
N LEU A 193 -7.13 -12.17 1.63
CA LEU A 193 -7.03 -13.47 2.28
C LEU A 193 -5.77 -13.52 3.17
N THR A 194 -5.84 -12.87 4.33
CA THR A 194 -4.77 -12.87 5.33
C THR A 194 -5.32 -13.02 6.75
N ASP A 195 -4.48 -13.55 7.64
CA ASP A 195 -4.72 -13.62 9.10
C ASP A 195 -4.18 -12.38 9.84
N ASP A 196 -3.63 -11.40 9.09
CA ASP A 196 -3.12 -10.15 9.65
C ASP A 196 -4.24 -9.31 10.27
N ILE A 197 -3.89 -8.59 11.35
CA ILE A 197 -4.80 -7.71 12.08
C ILE A 197 -4.90 -6.37 11.36
N SER A 198 -6.11 -5.86 11.15
CA SER A 198 -6.33 -4.54 10.56
C SER A 198 -5.78 -3.42 11.45
N LEU A 199 -5.39 -2.30 10.84
CA LEU A 199 -4.90 -1.12 11.55
C LEU A 199 -5.81 -0.68 12.71
N GLN A 200 -7.13 -0.74 12.51
CA GLN A 200 -8.11 -0.35 13.53
C GLN A 200 -8.02 -1.24 14.78
N ALA A 201 -7.95 -2.56 14.59
CA ALA A 201 -7.81 -3.50 15.69
C ALA A 201 -6.45 -3.36 16.41
N PHE A 202 -5.39 -3.01 15.69
CA PHE A 202 -4.10 -2.66 16.29
C PHE A 202 -4.21 -1.43 17.19
N ILE A 203 -4.83 -0.35 16.71
CA ILE A 203 -5.04 0.89 17.49
C ILE A 203 -5.89 0.61 18.74
N ASP A 204 -6.93 -0.20 18.63
CA ASP A 204 -7.80 -0.50 19.76
C ASP A 204 -7.10 -1.38 20.82
N HIS A 205 -6.18 -2.26 20.41
CA HIS A 205 -5.31 -2.98 21.34
C HIS A 205 -4.28 -2.06 22.02
N LEU A 206 -3.66 -1.15 21.25
CA LEU A 206 -2.72 -0.16 21.76
C LEU A 206 -3.38 0.76 22.79
N LYS A 207 -4.59 1.27 22.49
CA LYS A 207 -5.39 2.07 23.44
C LYS A 207 -5.63 1.32 24.74
N LYS A 208 -6.01 0.03 24.68
CA LYS A 208 -6.21 -0.79 25.88
C LYS A 208 -4.94 -0.86 26.71
N LEU A 209 -3.80 -1.19 26.10
CA LEU A 209 -2.51 -1.30 26.78
C LEU A 209 -2.06 -0.01 27.45
N VAL A 210 -2.23 1.14 26.78
CA VAL A 210 -1.90 2.47 27.33
C VAL A 210 -2.80 2.80 28.52
N VAL A 211 -4.08 2.46 28.48
CA VAL A 211 -5.04 2.76 29.56
C VAL A 211 -4.89 1.82 30.75
N THR A 212 -4.47 0.57 30.55
CA THR A 212 -4.22 -0.42 31.63
C THR A 212 -2.87 -0.27 32.33
N GLN A 213 -2.15 0.85 32.19
CA GLN A 213 -1.02 1.15 33.07
C GLN A 213 -1.49 1.47 34.51
N THR A 214 -1.83 0.41 35.24
CA THR A 214 -1.95 0.33 36.71
C THR A 214 -1.46 -1.03 37.17
#